data_AF-A0A2E5WNB3-F1
#
_entry.id   AF-A0A2E5WNB3-F1
#
_cell.length_a   1.000
_cell.length_b   1.000
_cell.length_c   1.000
_cell.angle_alpha   90.00
_cell.angle_beta   90.00
_cell.angle_gamma   90.00
#
_symmetry.space_group_name_H-M   'P 1'
#
loop_
_entity.id
_entity.type
_entity.pdbx_description
1 polymer ?
#
loop_
_entity_poly.entity_id
_entity_poly.type
_entity_poly.pdbx_seq_one_letter_code
_entity_poly.pdbx_strand_id
1 'polypeptide(L)'
;MIEENINLNDFLLNEIECNKKEIWSKLNNNLKINKIKEFTEESLKKEYELTNDEVNKTNQYLSNLVEKKIITKNNDVVYNKENAKLEKINYLNFNNKTRKFFYKKDKKSSISSTLRKNQKKNNISLKKKNSDIN
;
A
#
# COMPACT_ATOMS: atom_id res chain seq x y z
N MET A 1 21.45 30.48 34.52
CA MET A 1 20.91 30.72 33.16
C MET A 1 21.37 29.60 32.24
N ILE A 2 20.67 28.46 32.23
CA ILE A 2 20.81 27.38 31.25
C ILE A 2 19.42 26.73 31.13
N GLU A 3 18.42 27.45 30.64
CA GLU A 3 17.06 26.88 30.46
C GLU A 3 16.61 26.88 28.99
N GLU A 4 17.26 27.65 28.09
CA GLU A 4 16.82 27.74 26.69
C GLU A 4 17.26 26.57 25.80
N ASN A 5 18.26 25.77 26.21
CA ASN A 5 18.80 24.70 25.36
C ASN A 5 17.98 23.39 25.40
N ILE A 6 17.27 23.13 26.49
CA ILE A 6 16.49 21.89 26.69
C ILE A 6 15.27 21.87 25.74
N ASN A 7 14.64 23.03 25.56
CA ASN A 7 13.45 23.17 24.73
C ASN A 7 13.73 22.93 23.23
N LEU A 8 14.89 23.40 22.74
CA LEU A 8 15.29 23.15 21.35
C LEU A 8 15.60 21.66 21.12
N ASN A 9 16.29 21.01 22.05
CA ASN A 9 16.62 19.60 21.93
C ASN A 9 15.35 18.73 21.93
N ASP A 10 14.41 19.02 22.82
CA ASP A 10 13.13 18.29 22.89
C ASP A 10 12.27 18.53 21.65
N PHE A 11 12.27 19.75 21.11
CA PHE A 11 11.62 20.06 19.83
C PHE A 11 12.21 19.25 18.68
N LEU A 12 13.55 19.21 18.57
CA LEU A 12 14.25 18.44 17.54
C LEU A 12 13.99 16.94 17.69
N LEU A 13 13.99 16.41 18.92
CA LEU A 13 13.67 15.01 19.18
C LEU A 13 12.23 14.67 18.77
N ASN A 14 11.27 15.55 19.08
CA ASN A 14 9.89 15.39 18.65
C ASN A 14 9.72 15.46 17.13
N GLU A 15 10.41 16.37 16.44
CA GLU A 15 10.41 16.41 14.97
C GLU A 15 11.02 15.14 14.36
N ILE A 16 12.13 14.66 14.92
CA ILE A 16 12.77 13.41 14.50
C ILE A 16 11.81 12.23 14.71
N GLU A 17 11.10 12.18 15.84
CA GLU A 17 10.08 11.15 16.09
C GLU A 17 8.88 11.26 15.15
N CYS A 18 8.41 12.46 14.86
CA CYS A 18 7.32 12.68 13.91
C CYS A 18 7.73 12.25 12.50
N ASN A 19 8.95 12.57 12.07
CA ASN A 19 9.53 12.12 10.81
C ASN A 19 9.71 10.60 10.76
N LYS A 20 10.07 9.94 11.88
CA LYS A 20 10.14 8.46 11.96
C LYS A 20 8.76 7.81 11.82
N LYS A 21 7.72 8.45 12.35
CA LYS A 21 6.32 7.96 12.30
C LYS A 21 5.59 8.36 11.01
N GLU A 22 6.28 8.99 10.07
CA GLU A 22 5.64 9.46 8.84
C GLU A 22 5.05 8.31 8.02
N ILE A 23 3.88 8.61 7.45
CA ILE A 23 3.16 7.66 6.61
C ILE A 23 3.88 7.59 5.27
N TRP A 24 3.97 6.40 4.66
CA TRP A 24 4.60 6.19 3.35
C TRP A 24 4.21 7.23 2.30
N SER A 25 2.97 7.71 2.31
CA SER A 25 2.49 8.75 1.39
C SER A 25 3.18 10.11 1.55
N LYS A 26 3.65 10.47 2.75
CA LYS A 26 4.30 11.75 3.07
C LYS A 26 5.82 11.72 2.86
N LEU A 27 6.42 10.53 2.90
CA LEU A 27 7.86 10.37 2.66
C LEU A 27 8.29 10.89 1.29
N ASN A 28 9.42 11.59 1.27
CA ASN A 28 10.06 12.06 0.03
C ASN A 28 10.48 10.89 -0.86
N ASN A 29 10.49 11.11 -2.18
CA ASN A 29 10.88 10.08 -3.15
C ASN A 29 12.28 9.52 -2.89
N ASN A 30 13.24 10.35 -2.48
CA ASN A 30 14.60 9.91 -2.17
C ASN A 30 14.63 8.96 -0.95
N LEU A 31 13.88 9.28 0.11
CA LEU A 31 13.74 8.43 1.28
C LEU A 31 13.07 7.09 0.93
N LYS A 32 12.03 7.12 0.08
CA LYS A 32 11.37 5.90 -0.43
C LYS A 32 12.34 5.01 -1.19
N ILE A 33 13.16 5.59 -2.07
CA ILE A 33 14.17 4.85 -2.84
C ILE A 33 15.19 4.19 -1.90
N ASN A 34 15.69 4.93 -0.91
CA ASN A 34 16.63 4.36 0.06
C ASN A 34 16.02 3.20 0.85
N LYS A 35 14.76 3.33 1.27
CA LYS A 35 14.04 2.26 1.98
C LYS A 35 13.77 1.04 1.11
N ILE A 36 13.52 1.24 -0.18
CA ILE A 36 13.39 0.15 -1.16
C ILE A 36 14.70 -0.59 -1.37
N LYS A 37 15.83 0.12 -1.41
CA LYS A 37 17.15 -0.50 -1.51
C LYS A 37 17.42 -1.40 -0.31
N GLU A 38 17.21 -0.87 0.90
CA GLU A 38 17.32 -1.60 2.16
C GLU A 38 16.42 -2.86 2.15
N PHE A 39 15.16 -2.72 1.73
CA PHE A 39 14.23 -3.84 1.61
C PHE A 39 14.66 -4.92 0.62
N THR A 40 15.19 -4.52 -0.53
CA THR A 40 15.61 -5.49 -1.56
C THR A 40 16.83 -6.29 -1.11
N GLU A 41 17.75 -5.64 -0.40
CA GLU A 41 18.94 -6.27 0.16
C GLU A 41 18.64 -7.17 1.37
N GLU A 42 17.77 -6.73 2.28
CA GLU A 42 17.48 -7.47 3.52
C GLU A 42 16.39 -8.53 3.35
N SER A 43 15.31 -8.20 2.66
CA SER A 43 14.10 -9.04 2.57
C SER A 43 14.07 -9.85 1.28
N LEU A 44 14.11 -9.18 0.11
CA LEU A 44 13.97 -9.87 -1.18
C LEU A 44 15.15 -10.81 -1.47
N LYS A 45 16.37 -10.42 -1.09
CA LYS A 45 17.55 -11.28 -1.24
C LYS A 45 17.43 -12.59 -0.46
N LYS A 46 16.89 -12.54 0.77
CA LYS A 46 16.70 -13.72 1.62
C LYS A 46 15.51 -14.56 1.17
N GLU A 47 14.42 -13.93 0.73
CA GLU A 47 13.19 -14.61 0.33
C GLU A 47 13.34 -15.36 -1.01
N TYR A 48 14.09 -14.79 -1.97
CA TYR A 48 14.20 -15.31 -3.33
C TYR A 48 15.63 -15.74 -3.74
N GLU A 49 16.58 -15.73 -2.80
CA GLU A 49 18.00 -16.06 -3.02
C GLU A 49 18.57 -15.39 -4.29
N LEU A 50 18.30 -14.08 -4.42
CA LEU A 50 18.66 -13.30 -5.60
C LEU A 50 20.16 -13.08 -5.69
N THR A 51 20.69 -13.10 -6.92
CA THR A 51 22.07 -12.72 -7.18
C THR A 51 22.22 -11.20 -7.06
N ASN A 52 23.42 -10.69 -6.72
CA ASN A 52 23.66 -9.26 -6.60
C ASN A 52 23.24 -8.45 -7.86
N ASP A 53 23.41 -9.03 -9.06
CA ASP A 53 22.96 -8.40 -10.32
C ASP A 53 21.44 -8.26 -10.40
N GLU A 54 20.69 -9.25 -9.91
CA GLU A 54 19.23 -9.23 -9.90
C GLU A 54 18.72 -8.28 -8.83
N VAL A 55 19.38 -8.20 -7.68
CA VAL A 55 19.12 -7.21 -6.64
C VAL A 55 19.28 -5.80 -7.22
N ASN A 56 20.35 -5.53 -7.96
CA ASN A 56 20.57 -4.21 -8.56
C ASN A 56 19.51 -3.88 -9.62
N LYS A 57 19.17 -4.83 -10.51
CA LYS A 57 18.09 -4.67 -11.50
C LYS A 57 16.74 -4.41 -10.82
N THR A 58 16.46 -5.11 -9.73
CA THR A 58 15.23 -4.95 -8.95
C THR A 58 15.20 -3.59 -8.27
N ASN A 59 16.30 -3.16 -7.67
CA ASN A 59 16.45 -1.83 -7.08
C ASN A 59 16.20 -0.72 -8.10
N GLN A 60 16.79 -0.81 -9.28
CA GLN A 60 16.54 0.14 -10.37
C GLN A 60 15.08 0.13 -10.81
N TYR A 61 14.49 -1.06 -10.98
CA TYR A 61 13.09 -1.19 -11.36
C TYR A 61 12.15 -0.56 -10.31
N LEU A 62 12.33 -0.88 -9.03
CA LEU A 62 11.52 -0.34 -7.94
C LEU A 62 11.72 1.17 -7.78
N SER A 63 12.95 1.67 -7.94
CA SER A 63 13.23 3.11 -7.95
C SER A 63 12.45 3.82 -9.06
N ASN A 64 12.45 3.26 -10.27
CA ASN A 64 11.64 3.76 -11.40
C ASN A 64 10.14 3.75 -11.09
N LEU A 65 9.62 2.80 -10.31
CA LEU A 65 8.22 2.79 -9.90
C LEU A 65 7.89 3.91 -8.92
N VAL A 66 8.82 4.27 -8.03
CA VAL A 66 8.67 5.44 -7.13
C VAL A 66 8.63 6.72 -7.95
N GLU A 67 9.56 6.88 -8.88
CA GLU A 67 9.64 8.07 -9.76
C GLU A 67 8.39 8.23 -10.61
N LYS A 68 7.86 7.12 -11.15
CA LYS A 68 6.58 7.09 -11.90
C LYS A 68 5.35 7.27 -11.02
N LYS A 69 5.53 7.50 -9.72
CA LYS A 69 4.47 7.66 -8.72
C LYS A 69 3.54 6.44 -8.57
N ILE A 70 3.98 5.25 -8.97
CA ILE A 70 3.16 4.03 -9.00
C ILE A 70 2.98 3.45 -7.59
N ILE A 71 4.05 3.39 -6.80
CA ILE A 71 4.07 2.86 -5.41
C ILE A 71 4.09 3.99 -4.38
N THR A 72 3.33 5.05 -4.62
CA THR A 72 3.29 6.24 -3.75
C THR A 72 2.29 6.14 -2.62
N LYS A 73 1.26 5.31 -2.78
CA LYS A 73 0.17 5.20 -1.81
C LYS A 73 0.47 4.13 -0.77
N ASN A 74 -0.02 4.35 0.44
CA ASN A 74 0.05 3.38 1.54
C ASN A 74 -0.71 2.08 1.24
N ASN A 75 -1.60 2.04 0.23
CA ASN A 75 -2.25 0.79 -0.18
C ASN A 75 -1.36 -0.07 -1.09
N ASP A 76 -0.40 0.53 -1.77
CA ASP A 76 0.49 -0.18 -2.68
C ASP A 76 1.72 -0.72 -1.93
N VAL A 77 1.89 -0.33 -0.67
CA VAL A 77 3.08 -0.61 0.15
C VAL A 77 2.70 -0.79 1.62
N VAL A 78 3.18 -1.86 2.26
CA VAL A 78 3.09 -2.08 3.71
C VAL A 78 4.34 -1.48 4.35
N TYR A 79 4.18 -0.30 4.92
CA TYR A 79 5.24 0.41 5.65
C TYR A 79 4.97 0.34 7.15
N ASN A 80 5.94 -0.17 7.91
CA ASN A 80 5.88 -0.21 9.36
C ASN A 80 6.49 1.07 9.93
N LYS A 81 5.64 1.90 10.55
CA LYS A 81 6.01 3.19 11.14
C LYS A 81 6.88 3.06 12.39
N GLU A 82 6.76 1.95 13.11
CA GLU A 82 7.51 1.73 14.36
C GLU A 82 8.95 1.31 14.06
N ASN A 83 9.12 0.43 13.07
CA ASN A 83 10.44 -0.03 12.63
C ASN A 83 11.08 0.86 11.56
N ALA A 84 10.34 1.86 11.06
CA ALA A 84 10.71 2.68 9.91
C ALA A 84 11.19 1.85 8.70
N LYS A 85 10.62 0.65 8.53
CA LYS A 85 11.02 -0.34 7.52
C LYS A 85 9.87 -0.67 6.58
N LEU A 86 10.26 -0.89 5.33
CA LEU A 86 9.38 -1.39 4.29
C LEU A 86 9.22 -2.90 4.51
N GLU A 87 8.02 -3.37 4.83
CA GLU A 87 7.78 -4.80 5.09
C GLU A 87 7.39 -5.54 3.82
N LYS A 88 6.58 -4.90 2.97
CA LYS A 88 6.08 -5.54 1.75
C LYS A 88 5.65 -4.52 0.72
N ILE A 89 5.90 -4.83 -0.56
CA ILE A 89 5.30 -4.10 -1.68
C ILE A 89 4.10 -4.90 -2.16
N ASN A 90 2.90 -4.33 -2.05
CA ASN A 90 1.69 -4.96 -2.57
C ASN A 90 1.78 -4.98 -4.10
N TYR A 91 1.27 -6.04 -4.73
CA TYR A 91 1.29 -6.22 -6.20
C TYR A 91 2.67 -6.45 -6.84
N LEU A 92 3.72 -6.62 -6.02
CA LEU A 92 5.00 -7.13 -6.48
C LEU A 92 4.88 -8.63 -6.71
N ASN A 93 5.16 -9.08 -7.94
CA ASN A 93 5.18 -10.49 -8.29
C ASN A 93 6.57 -10.87 -8.79
N PHE A 94 7.03 -12.04 -8.38
CA PHE A 94 8.27 -12.61 -8.86
C PHE A 94 7.99 -13.71 -9.89
N ASN A 95 8.59 -13.58 -11.07
CA ASN A 95 8.55 -14.64 -12.07
C ASN A 95 9.75 -15.57 -11.87
N ASN A 96 9.53 -16.76 -11.33
CA ASN A 96 10.59 -17.73 -11.08
C ASN A 96 11.30 -18.20 -12.38
N LYS A 97 10.60 -18.22 -13.52
CA LYS A 97 11.18 -18.67 -14.81
C LYS A 97 12.16 -17.66 -15.41
N THR A 98 11.86 -16.37 -15.27
CA THR A 98 12.69 -15.29 -15.83
C THR A 98 13.55 -14.59 -14.78
N ARG A 99 13.41 -14.98 -13.50
CA ARG A 99 13.98 -14.34 -12.31
C ARG A 99 13.83 -12.82 -12.32
N LYS A 100 12.65 -12.34 -12.74
CA LYS A 100 12.33 -10.92 -12.84
C LYS A 100 11.13 -10.56 -11.99
N PHE A 101 11.23 -9.41 -11.33
CA PHE A 101 10.12 -8.79 -10.63
C PHE A 101 9.28 -7.96 -11.59
N PHE A 102 7.97 -7.99 -11.38
CA PHE A 102 7.04 -7.13 -12.09
C PHE A 102 5.94 -6.64 -11.13
N TYR A 103 5.59 -5.37 -11.28
CA TYR A 103 4.49 -4.77 -10.54
C TYR A 103 3.22 -4.85 -11.38
N LYS A 104 2.22 -5.62 -10.91
CA LYS A 104 0.93 -5.76 -11.60
C LYS A 104 -0.21 -5.52 -10.62
N LYS A 105 -0.77 -4.31 -10.69
CA LYS A 105 -2.02 -3.97 -10.01
C LYS A 105 -3.18 -4.46 -10.87
N ASP A 106 -3.88 -5.50 -10.42
CA ASP A 106 -5.13 -5.88 -11.05
C ASP A 106 -6.11 -4.71 -10.91
N LYS A 107 -6.43 -4.08 -12.05
CA LYS A 107 -7.54 -3.14 -12.10
C LYS A 107 -8.76 -3.98 -11.72
N LYS A 108 -9.37 -3.73 -10.55
CA LYS A 108 -10.73 -4.20 -10.30
C LYS A 108 -11.50 -3.78 -11.53
N SER A 109 -11.91 -4.75 -12.35
CA SER A 109 -12.92 -4.55 -13.37
C SER A 109 -14.03 -3.83 -12.62
N SER A 110 -14.24 -2.54 -12.93
CA SER A 110 -15.44 -1.88 -12.50
C SER A 110 -16.54 -2.76 -13.04
N ILE A 111 -17.18 -3.52 -12.16
CA ILE A 111 -18.44 -4.18 -12.48
C ILE A 111 -19.33 -3.02 -12.90
N SER A 112 -19.42 -2.85 -14.22
CA SER A 112 -20.25 -1.85 -14.84
C SER A 112 -21.63 -2.06 -14.26
N SER A 113 -22.11 -1.07 -13.52
CA SER A 113 -23.38 -1.09 -12.81
C SER A 113 -24.59 -1.05 -13.76
N THR A 114 -24.42 -1.49 -15.02
CA THR A 114 -25.40 -1.51 -16.10
C THR A 114 -26.34 -2.71 -16.08
N LEU A 115 -26.25 -3.62 -15.12
CA LEU A 115 -27.27 -4.66 -14.90
C LEU A 115 -28.20 -4.34 -13.72
N ARG A 116 -28.82 -3.14 -13.69
CA ARG A 116 -30.11 -2.99 -12.99
C ARG A 116 -31.21 -3.51 -13.92
N LYS A 117 -31.47 -4.82 -13.86
CA LYS A 117 -32.67 -5.40 -14.48
C LYS A 117 -33.89 -4.81 -13.78
N ASN A 118 -34.68 -4.04 -14.54
CA ASN A 118 -36.00 -3.55 -14.14
C ASN A 118 -36.84 -4.71 -13.58
N GLN A 119 -36.99 -4.77 -12.25
CA GLN A 119 -37.97 -5.65 -11.63
C GLN A 119 -39.35 -5.00 -11.79
N LYS A 120 -40.11 -5.47 -12.79
CA LYS A 120 -41.54 -5.19 -12.89
C LYS A 120 -42.21 -5.72 -11.61
N LYS A 121 -42.73 -4.81 -10.78
CA LYS A 121 -43.62 -5.13 -9.66
C LYS A 121 -44.92 -5.69 -10.22
N ASN A 122 -45.07 -7.01 -10.22
CA ASN A 122 -46.38 -7.64 -10.43
C ASN A 122 -47.12 -7.59 -9.09
N ASN A 123 -48.15 -6.75 -9.01
CA ASN A 123 -49.06 -6.68 -7.86
C ASN A 123 -49.87 -7.99 -7.80
N ILE A 124 -49.51 -8.89 -6.88
CA ILE A 124 -50.33 -10.04 -6.53
C ILE A 124 -51.37 -9.57 -5.53
N SER A 125 -52.64 -9.63 -5.94
CA SER A 125 -53.84 -9.36 -5.17
C SER A 125 -53.96 -10.33 -3.97
N LEU A 126 -53.81 -9.82 -2.75
CA LEU A 126 -54.18 -10.54 -1.53
C LEU A 126 -55.66 -10.28 -1.20
N LYS A 127 -56.50 -11.25 -1.58
CA LYS A 127 -57.86 -11.44 -1.06
C LYS A 127 -57.79 -11.54 0.47
N LYS A 128 -58.33 -10.57 1.21
CA LYS A 128 -58.71 -10.76 2.62
C LYS A 128 -60.11 -11.37 2.65
N LYS A 129 -60.18 -12.65 2.97
CA LYS A 129 -61.38 -13.33 3.48
C LYS A 129 -61.35 -13.27 5.00
N ASN A 130 -62.49 -12.85 5.54
CA ASN A 130 -63.13 -13.21 6.81
C ASN A 130 -62.60 -12.61 8.13
N SER A 131 -63.53 -11.96 8.84
CA SER A 131 -63.86 -12.28 10.24
C SER A 131 -65.27 -11.77 10.57
N ASP A 132 -66.21 -12.69 10.70
CA ASP A 132 -67.45 -12.51 11.48
C ASP A 132 -67.13 -12.40 12.99
N ILE A 133 -68.12 -11.89 13.75
CA ILE A 133 -68.28 -11.89 15.23
C ILE A 133 -67.56 -10.69 15.90
N ASN A 134 -68.23 -9.71 16.52
CA ASN A 134 -69.37 -9.75 17.44
C ASN A 134 -70.26 -8.51 17.29
#